data_AF-A0A7J7N8S4-F1
#
_entry.id   AF-A0A7J7N8S4-F1
#
_cell.length_a   1.000
_cell.length_b   1.000
_cell.length_c   1.000
_cell.angle_alpha   90.00
_cell.angle_beta   90.00
_cell.angle_gamma   90.00
#
_symmetry.space_group_name_H-M   'P 1'
#
loop_
_entity.id
_entity.type
_entity.pdbx_description
1 polymer ?
#
loop_
_entity_poly.entity_id
_entity_poly.type
_entity_poly.pdbx_seq_one_letter_code
_entity_poly.pdbx_strand_id
1 'polypeptide(L)'
;MSRDEEATSELKRSRASYGAVVLGGTFDRLHDGHRCLLKASANFAKDRIVVGVCTGPMLVKKEFTNLIEPLETRIKAVEDYIKSIKPGLNVHVEAITDPYGPSIVDEKLNAIIVRRLVLVGDGDGDAGVLYEEFLVRVFKESFPVYL
;
A
#
# COMPACT_ATOMS: atom_id res chain seq x y z
N MET A 1 14.63 -15.70 -17.03
CA MET A 1 14.52 -14.67 -15.96
C MET A 1 13.14 -14.07 -16.09
N SER A 2 12.31 -14.20 -15.06
CA SER A 2 10.92 -13.73 -15.11
C SER A 2 10.85 -12.22 -14.86
N ARG A 3 9.80 -11.56 -15.38
CA ARG A 3 9.54 -10.13 -15.14
C ARG A 3 9.45 -9.78 -13.64
N ASP A 4 9.05 -10.76 -12.83
CA ASP A 4 8.93 -10.60 -11.38
C ASP A 4 10.30 -10.60 -10.68
N GLU A 5 11.29 -11.37 -11.18
CA GLU A 5 12.67 -11.36 -10.66
C GLU A 5 13.39 -10.04 -10.95
N GLU A 6 13.12 -9.43 -12.12
CA GLU A 6 13.73 -8.16 -12.51
C GLU A 6 13.23 -6.99 -11.64
N ALA A 7 11.92 -6.90 -11.43
CA ALA A 7 11.30 -5.91 -10.53
C ALA A 7 11.77 -6.05 -9.07
N THR A 8 11.92 -7.29 -8.59
CA THR A 8 12.42 -7.59 -7.24
C THR A 8 13.90 -7.19 -7.09
N SER A 9 14.68 -7.29 -8.16
CA SER A 9 16.10 -6.91 -8.17
C SER A 9 16.35 -5.39 -8.25
N GLU A 10 15.44 -4.63 -8.89
CA GLU A 10 15.43 -3.15 -8.90
C GLU A 10 15.02 -2.59 -7.53
N LEU A 11 14.14 -3.31 -6.83
CA LEU A 11 13.70 -3.00 -5.47
C LEU A 11 14.80 -3.20 -4.42
N LYS A 12 15.56 -4.30 -4.51
CA LYS A 12 16.70 -4.55 -3.63
C LYS A 12 17.87 -3.57 -3.86
N ARG A 13 17.97 -2.95 -5.04
CA ARG A 13 19.08 -2.06 -5.41
C ARG A 13 18.79 -0.58 -5.29
N SER A 14 17.53 -0.15 -5.37
CA SER A 14 17.24 1.27 -5.51
C SER A 14 16.83 1.90 -4.19
N ARG A 15 17.65 2.86 -3.75
CA ARG A 15 17.25 4.02 -2.94
C ARG A 15 16.29 4.94 -3.72
N ALA A 16 15.53 4.41 -4.69
CA ALA A 16 14.71 5.21 -5.58
C ALA A 16 13.48 5.69 -4.82
N SER A 17 13.37 7.00 -4.72
CA SER A 17 12.12 7.67 -4.36
C SER A 17 11.39 8.03 -5.66
N TYR A 18 10.08 7.84 -5.66
CA TYR A 18 9.16 8.13 -6.76
C TYR A 18 8.47 9.46 -6.50
N GLY A 19 8.20 10.26 -7.54
CA GLY A 19 7.55 11.58 -7.38
C GLY A 19 6.23 11.47 -6.62
N ALA A 20 5.35 10.57 -7.09
CA ALA A 20 4.10 10.24 -6.43
C ALA A 20 3.91 8.72 -6.26
N VAL A 21 3.44 8.33 -5.09
CA VAL A 21 3.17 6.93 -4.71
C VAL A 21 1.71 6.78 -4.31
N VAL A 22 1.11 5.62 -4.61
CA VAL A 22 -0.25 5.27 -4.16
C VAL A 22 -0.27 3.91 -3.44
N LEU A 23 -1.19 3.75 -2.49
CA LEU A 23 -1.48 2.47 -1.83
C LEU A 23 -2.94 2.41 -1.37
N GLY A 24 -3.44 1.20 -1.10
CA GLY A 24 -4.80 0.95 -0.64
C GLY A 24 -4.85 0.08 0.61
N GLY A 25 -5.92 0.19 1.38
CA GLY A 25 -6.17 -0.66 2.53
C GLY A 25 -7.39 -0.27 3.34
N THR A 26 -7.83 -1.15 4.24
CA THR A 26 -8.88 -0.79 5.20
C THR A 26 -8.34 0.13 6.30
N PHE A 27 -7.09 -0.04 6.75
CA PHE A 27 -6.49 0.75 7.83
C PHE A 27 -7.36 0.83 9.10
N ASP A 28 -8.08 -0.26 9.40
CA ASP A 28 -8.82 -0.38 10.67
C ASP A 28 -7.82 -0.52 11.83
N ARG A 29 -8.05 0.21 12.92
CA ARG A 29 -7.27 0.20 14.16
C ARG A 29 -5.78 0.17 13.88
N LEU A 30 -5.24 1.29 13.40
CA LEU A 30 -3.91 1.43 12.82
C LEU A 30 -2.76 0.77 13.64
N HIS A 31 -2.57 -0.53 13.41
CA HIS A 31 -1.61 -1.40 14.08
C HIS A 31 -0.31 -1.52 13.29
N ASP A 32 0.67 -2.25 13.82
CA ASP A 32 2.04 -2.29 13.28
C ASP A 32 2.11 -2.74 11.82
N GLY A 33 1.31 -3.74 11.44
CA GLY A 33 1.21 -4.17 10.05
C GLY A 33 0.84 -3.06 9.06
N HIS A 34 -0.10 -2.17 9.41
CA HIS A 34 -0.46 -1.00 8.60
C HIS A 34 0.62 0.07 8.64
N ARG A 35 1.19 0.31 9.83
CA ARG A 35 2.26 1.29 10.06
C ARG A 35 3.50 0.99 9.22
N CYS A 36 3.90 -0.28 9.14
CA CYS A 36 5.00 -0.71 8.30
C CYS A 36 4.79 -0.36 6.82
N LEU A 37 3.60 -0.65 6.27
CA LEU A 37 3.24 -0.31 4.90
C LEU A 37 3.25 1.20 4.66
N LEU A 38 2.57 1.97 5.51
CA LEU A 38 2.51 3.44 5.40
C LEU A 38 3.90 4.09 5.50
N LYS A 39 4.73 3.61 6.42
CA LYS A 39 6.11 4.09 6.61
C LYS A 39 6.97 3.80 5.39
N ALA A 40 6.88 2.58 4.85
CA ALA A 40 7.60 2.22 3.63
C ALA A 40 7.16 3.13 2.47
N SER A 41 5.85 3.28 2.25
CA SER A 41 5.30 4.13 1.18
C SER A 41 5.69 5.59 1.32
N ALA A 42 5.67 6.15 2.54
CA ALA A 42 6.10 7.52 2.79
C ALA A 42 7.59 7.74 2.49
N ASN A 43 8.43 6.73 2.72
CA ASN A 43 9.86 6.76 2.40
C ASN A 43 10.11 6.66 0.88
N PHE A 44 9.29 5.89 0.17
CA PHE A 44 9.34 5.81 -1.30
C PHE A 44 8.77 7.04 -1.98
N ALA A 45 7.84 7.77 -1.35
CA ALA A 45 7.25 8.99 -1.91
C ALA A 45 8.19 10.19 -1.76
N LYS A 46 8.52 10.86 -2.87
CA LYS A 46 9.35 12.06 -2.88
C LYS A 46 8.51 13.30 -2.60
N ASP A 47 7.43 13.48 -3.38
CA ASP A 47 6.62 14.70 -3.41
C ASP A 47 5.20 14.46 -2.89
N ARG A 48 4.57 13.36 -3.30
CA ARG A 48 3.15 13.07 -3.02
C ARG A 48 2.91 11.60 -2.65
N ILE A 49 1.98 11.38 -1.72
CA ILE A 49 1.41 10.06 -1.43
C ILE A 49 -0.11 10.12 -1.50
N VAL A 50 -0.71 9.11 -2.12
CA VAL A 50 -2.15 8.93 -2.21
C VAL A 50 -2.54 7.64 -1.49
N VAL A 51 -3.49 7.69 -0.57
CA VAL A 51 -3.94 6.52 0.19
C VAL A 51 -5.42 6.31 0.01
N GLY A 52 -5.79 5.19 -0.60
CA GLY A 52 -7.18 4.73 -0.70
C GLY A 52 -7.61 3.99 0.55
N VAL A 53 -8.59 4.51 1.27
CA VAL A 53 -9.17 3.90 2.47
C VAL A 53 -10.47 3.20 2.10
N CYS A 54 -10.49 1.87 2.19
CA CYS A 54 -11.65 1.07 1.79
C CYS A 54 -12.91 1.44 2.58
N THR A 55 -14.04 1.54 1.88
CA THR A 55 -15.36 1.75 2.46
C THR A 55 -16.46 1.04 1.66
N GLY A 56 -17.68 1.03 2.20
CA GLY A 56 -18.87 0.54 1.52
C GLY A 56 -18.72 -0.90 1.00
N PRO A 57 -18.96 -1.17 -0.30
CA PRO A 57 -18.91 -2.51 -0.89
C PRO A 57 -17.59 -3.27 -0.67
N MET A 58 -16.47 -2.55 -0.51
CA MET A 58 -15.16 -3.16 -0.27
C MET A 58 -15.03 -3.78 1.13
N LEU A 59 -15.88 -3.41 2.09
CA LEU A 59 -15.86 -3.93 3.45
C LEU A 59 -16.75 -5.17 3.63
N VAL A 60 -17.69 -5.41 2.71
CA VAL A 60 -18.78 -6.41 2.83
C VAL A 60 -18.27 -7.86 2.97
N LYS A 61 -17.01 -8.13 2.59
CA LYS A 61 -16.39 -9.45 2.71
C LYS A 61 -15.71 -9.70 4.07
N LYS A 62 -15.67 -8.73 4.98
CA LYS A 62 -15.06 -8.91 6.30
C LYS A 62 -16.13 -9.33 7.30
N GLU A 63 -15.94 -10.48 7.95
CA GLU A 63 -16.68 -10.76 9.18
C GLU A 63 -16.43 -9.60 10.16
N PHE A 64 -17.49 -9.13 10.82
CA PHE A 64 -17.44 -8.02 11.77
C PHE A 64 -17.24 -6.60 11.22
N THR A 65 -17.80 -6.27 10.04
CA THR A 65 -17.83 -4.87 9.53
C THR A 65 -18.29 -3.82 10.54
N ASN A 66 -19.20 -4.20 11.45
CA ASN A 66 -19.75 -3.32 12.47
C ASN A 66 -18.74 -2.96 13.58
N LEU A 67 -17.58 -3.62 13.62
CA LEU A 67 -16.49 -3.36 14.56
C LEU A 67 -15.36 -2.51 13.96
N ILE A 68 -15.45 -2.20 12.66
CA ILE A 68 -14.50 -1.35 11.95
C ILE A 68 -14.70 0.10 12.40
N GLU A 69 -13.59 0.80 12.61
CA GLU A 69 -13.63 2.23 12.96
C GLU A 69 -14.32 3.07 11.88
N PRO A 70 -15.01 4.17 12.27
CA PRO A 70 -15.57 5.12 11.32
C PRO A 70 -14.55 5.55 10.26
N LEU A 71 -15.00 5.74 9.03
CA LEU A 71 -14.14 6.07 7.89
C LEU A 71 -13.28 7.30 8.18
N GLU A 72 -13.87 8.33 8.77
CA GLU A 72 -13.23 9.59 9.12
C GLU A 72 -12.10 9.38 10.15
N THR A 73 -12.31 8.49 11.11
CA THR A 73 -11.30 8.09 12.10
C THR A 73 -10.11 7.43 11.40
N ARG A 74 -10.36 6.50 10.47
CA ARG A 74 -9.31 5.78 9.73
C ARG A 74 -8.53 6.72 8.80
N ILE A 75 -9.22 7.60 8.06
CA ILE A 75 -8.60 8.62 7.21
C ILE A 75 -7.67 9.51 8.05
N LYS A 76 -8.19 10.05 9.17
CA LYS A 76 -7.40 10.90 10.06
C LYS A 76 -6.19 10.17 10.65
N ALA A 77 -6.36 8.91 11.08
CA ALA A 77 -5.26 8.11 11.61
C ALA A 77 -4.15 7.89 10.59
N VAL A 78 -4.51 7.62 9.33
CA VAL A 78 -3.56 7.49 8.21
C VAL A 78 -2.82 8.80 7.95
N GLU A 79 -3.55 9.91 7.84
CA GLU A 79 -2.97 11.23 7.60
C GLU A 79 -1.99 11.63 8.71
N ASP A 80 -2.42 11.53 9.97
CA ASP A 80 -1.63 11.89 11.15
C ASP A 80 -0.35 11.03 11.20
N TYR A 81 -0.46 9.73 10.93
CA TYR A 81 0.68 8.84 10.95
C TYR A 81 1.70 9.18 9.87
N ILE A 82 1.27 9.37 8.61
CA ILE A 82 2.18 9.74 7.51
C ILE A 82 2.85 11.09 7.80
N LYS A 83 2.09 12.09 8.25
CA LYS A 83 2.64 13.40 8.60
C LYS A 83 3.62 13.33 9.78
N SER A 84 3.43 12.40 10.72
CA SER A 84 4.39 12.16 11.79
C SER A 84 5.74 11.62 11.30
N ILE A 85 5.74 10.88 10.18
CA ILE A 85 6.95 10.32 9.56
C ILE A 85 7.62 11.35 8.65
N LYS A 86 6.84 12.04 7.81
CA LYS A 86 7.34 12.99 6.81
C LYS A 86 6.41 14.21 6.72
N PRO A 87 6.58 15.22 7.60
CA PRO A 87 5.67 16.36 7.71
C PRO A 87 5.50 17.18 6.43
N GLY A 88 6.55 17.26 5.59
CA GLY A 88 6.53 18.01 4.32
C GLY A 88 5.99 17.24 3.12
N LEU A 89 5.54 15.99 3.29
CA LEU A 89 4.99 15.20 2.20
C LEU A 89 3.57 15.67 1.87
N ASN A 90 3.22 15.80 0.59
CA ASN A 90 1.84 16.05 0.19
C ASN A 90 1.03 14.76 0.35
N VAL A 91 0.18 14.72 1.38
CA VAL A 91 -0.65 13.56 1.73
C VAL A 91 -2.06 13.78 1.23
N HIS A 92 -2.54 12.88 0.37
CA HIS A 92 -3.93 12.81 -0.04
C HIS A 92 -4.52 11.47 0.40
N VAL A 93 -5.55 11.51 1.23
CA VAL A 93 -6.25 10.31 1.70
C VAL A 93 -7.70 10.42 1.28
N GLU A 94 -8.21 9.39 0.62
CA GLU A 94 -9.58 9.39 0.12
C GLU A 94 -10.24 8.03 0.35
N ALA A 95 -11.56 8.05 0.42
CA ALA A 95 -12.34 6.83 0.54
C ALA A 95 -12.45 6.15 -0.83
N ILE A 96 -12.22 4.83 -0.86
CA ILE A 96 -12.40 4.02 -2.08
C ILE A 96 -13.52 2.99 -1.89
N THR A 97 -14.37 2.87 -2.91
CA THR A 97 -15.51 1.94 -2.95
C THR A 97 -15.34 0.81 -3.97
N ASP A 98 -14.26 0.85 -4.74
CA ASP A 98 -13.86 -0.14 -5.72
C ASP A 98 -12.35 -0.40 -5.62
N PRO A 99 -11.86 -1.55 -6.13
CA PRO A 99 -10.45 -1.93 -5.98
C PRO A 99 -9.51 -1.19 -6.94
N TYR A 100 -9.97 -0.23 -7.75
CA TYR A 100 -9.09 0.55 -8.61
C TYR A 100 -8.69 1.87 -7.94
N GLY A 101 -9.66 2.53 -7.29
CA GLY A 101 -9.45 3.80 -6.60
C GLY A 101 -8.81 4.87 -7.50
N PRO A 102 -7.98 5.80 -6.96
CA PRO A 102 -7.36 6.87 -7.76
C PRO A 102 -6.38 6.37 -8.83
N SER A 103 -5.94 5.11 -8.75
CA SER A 103 -4.85 4.59 -9.58
C SER A 103 -5.18 4.48 -11.07
N ILE A 104 -6.47 4.51 -11.44
CA ILE A 104 -6.94 4.50 -12.83
C ILE A 104 -7.19 5.89 -13.42
N VAL A 105 -7.23 6.94 -12.59
CA VAL A 105 -7.56 8.31 -13.02
C VAL A 105 -6.41 9.30 -12.85
N ASP A 106 -5.49 9.05 -11.92
CA ASP A 106 -4.38 9.96 -11.63
C ASP A 106 -3.11 9.56 -12.39
N GLU A 107 -2.93 10.15 -13.57
CA GLU A 107 -1.75 9.95 -14.44
C GLU A 107 -0.43 10.38 -13.79
N LYS A 108 -0.47 11.13 -12.68
CA LYS A 108 0.75 11.60 -12.00
C LYS A 108 1.33 10.55 -11.06
N LEU A 109 0.63 9.45 -10.81
CA LEU A 109 1.11 8.36 -9.97
C LEU A 109 2.24 7.59 -10.64
N ASN A 110 3.35 7.41 -9.93
CA ASN A 110 4.54 6.75 -10.48
C ASN A 110 4.68 5.30 -10.00
N ALA A 111 4.15 4.97 -8.81
CA ALA A 111 4.21 3.62 -8.28
C ALA A 111 3.06 3.25 -7.34
N ILE A 112 2.67 1.98 -7.34
CA ILE A 112 1.85 1.34 -6.30
C ILE A 112 2.74 0.56 -5.34
N ILE A 113 2.50 0.71 -4.04
CA ILE A 113 3.10 -0.14 -3.00
C ILE A 113 2.04 -1.10 -2.49
N VAL A 114 2.25 -2.40 -2.69
CA VAL A 114 1.44 -3.45 -2.04
C VAL A 114 2.31 -4.30 -1.12
N ARG A 115 1.72 -4.73 0.00
CA ARG A 115 2.34 -5.69 0.89
C ARG A 115 2.01 -7.11 0.41
N ARG A 116 3.03 -7.93 0.18
CA ARG A 116 2.91 -9.37 -0.12
C ARG A 116 3.42 -10.17 1.07
N LEU A 117 2.60 -11.10 1.55
CA LEU A 117 3.06 -12.12 2.49
C LEU A 117 3.62 -13.29 1.67
N VAL A 118 4.89 -13.63 1.89
CA VAL A 118 5.53 -14.76 1.21
C VAL A 118 5.75 -15.87 2.23
N LEU A 119 5.20 -17.05 1.92
CA LEU A 119 5.48 -18.29 2.61
C LEU A 119 6.65 -18.96 1.90
N VAL A 120 7.80 -19.07 2.57
CA VAL A 120 8.85 -19.98 2.11
C VAL A 120 8.75 -21.27 2.91
N GLY A 121 8.41 -22.34 2.21
CA GLY A 121 8.54 -23.69 2.73
C GLY A 121 9.95 -24.19 2.44
N ASP A 122 10.65 -24.67 3.48
CA ASP A 122 12.01 -25.23 3.37
C ASP A 122 12.00 -26.70 2.91
N GLY A 123 10.99 -27.14 2.17
CA GLY A 123 10.93 -28.48 1.54
C GLY A 123 10.65 -29.67 2.48
N ASP A 124 10.95 -29.58 3.78
CA ASP A 124 10.97 -30.73 4.70
C ASP A 124 9.86 -30.71 5.79
N GLY A 125 8.67 -30.19 5.49
CA GLY A 125 7.50 -30.34 6.36
C GLY A 125 7.51 -29.53 7.65
N ASP A 126 8.52 -28.67 7.86
CA ASP A 126 8.55 -27.72 8.98
C ASP A 126 7.75 -26.44 8.67
N ALA A 127 7.27 -25.79 9.73
CA ALA A 127 6.46 -24.56 9.61
C ALA A 127 7.25 -23.47 8.87
N GLY A 128 6.84 -23.18 7.63
CA GLY A 128 7.54 -22.25 6.74
C GLY A 128 7.74 -20.86 7.36
N VAL A 129 8.87 -20.23 7.02
CA VAL A 129 9.16 -18.86 7.46
C VAL A 129 8.29 -17.90 6.66
N LEU A 130 7.55 -17.08 7.40
CA LEU A 130 6.81 -15.95 6.86
C LEU A 130 7.71 -14.73 6.83
N TYR A 131 7.94 -14.17 5.64
CA TYR A 131 8.55 -12.85 5.50
C TYR A 131 7.65 -11.91 4.70
N GLU A 132 7.75 -10.62 5.04
CA GLU A 132 6.97 -9.54 4.45
C GLU A 132 7.81 -8.83 3.40
N GLU A 133 7.33 -8.79 2.15
CA GLU A 133 7.94 -8.00 1.10
C GLU A 133 6.97 -6.92 0.60
N PHE A 134 7.51 -5.74 0.29
CA PHE A 134 6.78 -4.68 -0.39
C PHE A 134 7.02 -4.80 -1.89
N LEU A 135 5.96 -5.06 -2.65
CA LEU A 135 6.02 -5.01 -4.10
C LEU A 135 5.70 -3.58 -4.54
N VAL A 136 6.65 -3.00 -5.26
CA VAL A 136 6.49 -1.71 -5.91
C VAL A 136 6.25 -1.94 -7.38
N ARG A 137 5.08 -1.57 -7.86
CA ARG A 137 4.75 -1.64 -9.29
C ARG A 137 4.84 -0.24 -9.87
N VAL A 138 5.83 -0.01 -10.72
CA VAL A 138 6.00 1.26 -11.44
C VAL A 138 5.04 1.28 -12.63
N PHE A 139 4.27 2.35 -12.78
CA PHE A 139 3.40 2.51 -13.94
C PHE A 139 4.25 2.89 -15.15
N LYS A 140 4.61 1.92 -16.00
CA LYS A 140 5.24 2.17 -17.31
C LYS A 140 4.24 2.09 -18.48
N GLU A 141 3.06 1.48 -18.28
CA GLU A 141 2.01 1.31 -19.31
C GLU A 141 0.60 1.32 -18.69
N SER A 142 -0.39 1.74 -19.49
CA SER A 142 -1.79 2.06 -19.15
C SER A 142 -2.68 0.86 -18.77
N PHE A 143 -2.16 -0.12 -18.02
CA PHE A 143 -2.99 -1.20 -17.50
C PHE A 143 -3.66 -0.79 -16.19
N PRO A 144 -4.94 -1.16 -15.97
CA PRO A 144 -5.60 -0.90 -14.70
C PRO A 144 -4.85 -1.63 -13.58
N VAL A 145 -4.60 -0.92 -12.49
CA VAL A 145 -3.95 -1.49 -11.31
C VAL A 145 -4.92 -1.47 -10.15
N TYR A 146 -4.81 -2.50 -9.30
CA TYR A 146 -5.72 -2.74 -8.19
C TYR A 146 -5.04 -2.36 -6.87
N LEU A 147 -5.77 -1.68 -6.01
CA LEU A 147 -5.42 -1.23 -4.66
C LEU A 147 -5.99 -2.17 -3.59
#